data_AF-A0A842TGY6-F1
#
_entry.id   AF-A0A842TGY6-F1
#
_cell.length_a   1.000
_cell.length_b   1.000
_cell.length_c   1.000
_cell.angle_alpha   90.00
_cell.angle_beta   90.00
_cell.angle_gamma   90.00
#
_symmetry.space_group_name_H-M   'P 1'
#
loop_
_entity.id
_entity.type
_entity.pdbx_description
1 polymer ?
#
loop_
_entity_poly.entity_id
_entity_poly.type
_entity_poly.pdbx_seq_one_letter_code
_entity_poly.pdbx_strand_id
1 'polypeptide(L)'
;MNNKSNVNELIEKFLNDVDEKLPAWLKIDPKEYEDVLNELREHIEDKVDELNESGKSYEEAVRLAIIDMGTPTKIANEYKKRGTPKYYITEELWPSYLTTIKYVFSIIAIVVSVLTIIGTTVDLFAGGAWLETLFSGLGSIFTFLLMAFAGVSVLFVWFSMEGYFPDDLKAAMKSREELEKERKRKEQVAQYEKELGKKSVRKMPKGYKEPGELIAGGIFGLIFSILFVWQPFTAINVMMIDEGFLGFLNLLKIFGAFWILNNILQLVQGIVVNWSYVGHKIFMPLRAVLELITLPFWIYLLVNPQLFPIFWLESTIGSWTVHHIIPVFYWVYYLVGIIIVLAIFGTSVHAIYKAAKLREEDMYQ
;
A
#
# COMPACT_ATOMS: atom_id res chain seq x y z
N MET A 1 45.98 -9.58 -45.28
CA MET A 1 44.56 -9.17 -45.16
C MET A 1 43.72 -10.13 -44.31
N ASN A 2 44.00 -11.44 -44.27
CA ASN A 2 43.21 -12.41 -43.46
C ASN A 2 43.36 -12.27 -41.93
N ASN A 3 44.52 -11.83 -41.42
CA ASN A 3 44.76 -11.84 -39.97
C ASN A 3 44.02 -10.72 -39.22
N LYS A 4 43.87 -9.53 -39.81
CA LYS A 4 43.18 -8.39 -39.17
C LYS A 4 41.66 -8.64 -39.01
N SER A 5 41.05 -9.37 -39.95
CA SER A 5 39.63 -9.74 -39.88
C SER A 5 39.35 -10.74 -38.75
N ASN A 6 40.20 -11.75 -38.59
CA ASN A 6 40.05 -12.80 -37.57
C ASN A 6 40.29 -12.23 -36.15
N VAL A 7 41.14 -11.22 -36.05
CA VAL A 7 41.46 -10.54 -34.79
C VAL A 7 40.35 -9.56 -34.38
N ASN A 8 39.72 -8.85 -35.32
CA ASN A 8 38.52 -8.05 -35.02
C ASN A 8 37.37 -8.94 -34.54
N GLU A 9 37.21 -10.15 -35.10
CA GLU A 9 36.21 -11.12 -34.66
C GLU A 9 36.41 -11.56 -33.20
N LEU A 10 37.66 -11.63 -32.72
CA LEU A 10 37.95 -11.90 -31.30
C LEU A 10 37.50 -10.77 -30.38
N ILE A 11 37.67 -9.51 -30.79
CA ILE A 11 37.22 -8.33 -30.03
C ILE A 11 35.69 -8.30 -29.99
N GLU A 12 35.04 -8.48 -31.15
CA GLU A 12 33.57 -8.53 -31.23
C GLU A 12 32.99 -9.65 -30.36
N LYS A 13 33.60 -10.84 -30.41
CA LYS A 13 33.18 -11.97 -29.58
C LYS A 13 33.29 -11.65 -28.09
N PHE A 14 34.39 -11.03 -27.67
CA PHE A 14 34.56 -10.60 -26.29
C PHE A 14 33.53 -9.56 -25.87
N LEU A 15 33.27 -8.54 -26.69
CA LEU A 15 32.28 -7.51 -26.41
C LEU A 15 30.86 -8.08 -26.35
N ASN A 16 30.52 -9.05 -27.21
CA ASN A 16 29.24 -9.78 -27.13
C ASN A 16 29.11 -10.60 -25.83
N ASP A 17 30.19 -11.28 -25.40
CA ASP A 17 30.21 -12.00 -24.13
C ASP A 17 30.08 -11.05 -22.92
N VAL A 18 30.55 -9.82 -23.04
CA VAL A 18 30.36 -8.75 -22.04
C VAL A 18 28.91 -8.25 -22.07
N ASP A 19 28.39 -7.90 -23.25
CA ASP A 19 27.02 -7.44 -23.44
C ASP A 19 26.01 -8.41 -22.82
N GLU A 20 26.13 -9.71 -23.10
CA GLU A 20 25.21 -10.73 -22.55
C GLU A 20 25.14 -10.69 -21.02
N LYS A 21 26.24 -10.29 -20.35
CA LYS A 21 26.36 -10.29 -18.89
C LYS A 21 26.11 -8.92 -18.26
N LEU A 22 26.08 -7.84 -19.05
CA LEU A 22 25.80 -6.51 -18.55
C LEU A 22 24.42 -6.44 -17.89
N PRO A 23 24.28 -5.64 -16.82
CA PRO A 23 23.04 -5.59 -16.08
C PRO A 23 21.91 -4.99 -16.92
N ALA A 24 20.70 -5.50 -16.73
CA ALA A 24 19.55 -5.13 -17.55
C ALA A 24 19.18 -3.63 -17.48
N TRP A 25 19.50 -2.95 -16.37
CA TRP A 25 19.25 -1.51 -16.24
C TRP A 25 20.09 -0.67 -17.21
N LEU A 26 21.31 -1.10 -17.54
CA LEU A 26 22.20 -0.37 -18.44
C LEU A 26 21.64 -0.38 -19.87
N LYS A 27 20.95 -1.46 -20.24
CA LYS A 27 20.31 -1.63 -21.55
C LYS A 27 19.02 -0.81 -21.72
N ILE A 28 18.53 -0.14 -20.66
CA ILE A 28 17.31 0.69 -20.72
C ILE A 28 17.59 1.98 -21.51
N ASP A 29 18.79 2.54 -21.39
CA ASP A 29 19.22 3.67 -22.21
C ASP A 29 20.22 3.21 -23.30
N PRO A 30 19.78 3.09 -24.57
CA PRO A 30 20.64 2.64 -25.67
C PRO A 30 21.91 3.47 -25.81
N LYS A 31 21.85 4.78 -25.48
CA LYS A 31 23.01 5.65 -25.60
C LYS A 31 24.08 5.32 -24.57
N GLU A 32 23.70 5.24 -23.29
CA GLU A 32 24.63 4.89 -22.21
C GLU A 32 25.20 3.48 -22.41
N TYR A 33 24.36 2.55 -22.87
CA TYR A 33 24.77 1.20 -23.24
C TYR A 33 25.79 1.18 -24.40
N GLU A 34 25.54 1.90 -25.49
CA GLU A 34 26.46 1.98 -26.63
C GLU A 34 27.77 2.67 -26.24
N ASP A 35 27.70 3.75 -25.45
CA ASP A 35 28.88 4.47 -24.95
C ASP A 35 29.79 3.54 -24.13
N VAL A 36 29.23 2.69 -23.25
CA VAL A 36 29.99 1.70 -22.47
C VAL A 36 30.69 0.66 -23.36
N LEU A 37 29.99 0.12 -24.37
CA LEU A 37 30.60 -0.87 -25.27
C LEU A 37 31.70 -0.24 -26.15
N ASN A 38 31.52 1.01 -26.56
CA ASN A 38 32.51 1.76 -27.31
C ASN A 38 33.74 2.08 -26.47
N GLU A 39 33.57 2.49 -25.21
CA GLU A 39 34.68 2.74 -24.28
C GLU A 39 35.49 1.45 -24.01
N LEU A 40 34.81 0.31 -23.85
CA LEU A 40 35.48 -0.99 -23.69
C LEU A 40 36.27 -1.38 -24.95
N ARG A 41 35.75 -1.07 -26.14
CA ARG A 41 36.46 -1.31 -27.41
C ARG A 41 37.68 -0.40 -27.53
N GLU A 42 37.52 0.89 -27.29
CA GLU A 42 38.60 1.89 -27.37
C GLU A 42 39.74 1.50 -26.42
N HIS A 43 39.42 1.12 -25.18
CA HIS A 43 40.43 0.69 -24.22
C HIS A 43 41.15 -0.62 -24.62
N ILE A 44 40.49 -1.54 -25.34
CA ILE A 44 41.14 -2.71 -25.92
C ILE A 44 42.08 -2.28 -27.05
N GLU A 45 41.63 -1.42 -27.95
CA GLU A 45 42.40 -0.92 -29.09
C GLU A 45 43.66 -0.16 -28.64
N ASP A 46 43.54 0.71 -27.62
CA ASP A 46 44.66 1.43 -27.03
C ASP A 46 45.73 0.48 -26.47
N LYS A 47 45.32 -0.57 -25.73
CA LYS A 47 46.26 -1.58 -25.21
C LYS A 47 46.90 -2.40 -26.31
N VAL A 48 46.16 -2.66 -27.39
CA VAL A 48 46.69 -3.39 -28.54
C VAL A 48 47.79 -2.58 -29.21
N ASP A 49 47.57 -1.28 -29.38
CA ASP A 49 48.56 -0.39 -29.98
C ASP A 49 49.81 -0.27 -29.10
N GLU A 50 49.66 -0.12 -27.77
CA GLU A 50 50.79 -0.14 -26.82
C GLU A 50 51.61 -1.44 -26.90
N LEU A 51 50.93 -2.60 -26.93
CA LEU A 51 51.58 -3.90 -27.02
C LEU A 51 52.24 -4.14 -28.37
N ASN A 52 51.67 -3.63 -29.45
CA ASN A 52 52.23 -3.73 -30.80
C ASN A 52 53.48 -2.84 -30.94
N GLU A 53 53.48 -1.63 -30.36
CA GLU A 53 54.65 -0.76 -30.25
C GLU A 53 55.79 -1.40 -29.42
N SER A 54 55.45 -2.22 -28.43
CA SER A 54 56.43 -3.02 -27.66
C SER A 54 57.02 -4.21 -28.42
N GLY A 55 56.67 -4.38 -29.71
CA GLY A 55 57.24 -5.38 -30.62
C GLY A 55 56.50 -6.72 -30.66
N LYS A 56 55.29 -6.82 -30.09
CA LYS A 56 54.46 -8.02 -30.19
C LYS A 56 53.71 -8.06 -31.52
N SER A 57 53.39 -9.26 -32.01
CA SER A 57 52.51 -9.36 -33.19
C SER A 57 51.10 -8.87 -32.85
N TYR A 58 50.39 -8.29 -33.82
CA TYR A 58 49.03 -7.75 -33.62
C TYR A 58 48.04 -8.78 -33.03
N GLU A 59 48.15 -10.05 -33.45
CA GLU A 59 47.31 -11.13 -32.93
C GLU A 59 47.62 -11.46 -31.46
N GLU A 60 48.90 -11.48 -31.09
CA GLU A 60 49.31 -11.66 -29.69
C GLU A 60 48.94 -10.46 -28.82
N ALA A 61 49.05 -9.24 -29.35
CA ALA A 61 48.65 -8.01 -28.68
C ALA A 61 47.15 -8.02 -28.33
N VAL A 62 46.26 -8.43 -29.25
CA VAL A 62 44.82 -8.53 -28.97
C VAL A 62 44.49 -9.59 -27.93
N ARG A 63 45.12 -10.77 -27.99
CA ARG A 63 44.88 -11.80 -26.96
C ARG A 63 45.32 -11.31 -25.57
N LEU A 64 46.47 -10.64 -25.49
CA LEU A 64 46.98 -10.09 -24.23
C LEU A 64 46.12 -8.95 -23.71
N ALA A 65 45.66 -8.04 -24.58
CA ALA A 65 44.75 -6.96 -24.19
C ALA A 65 43.43 -7.50 -23.61
N ILE A 66 42.82 -8.51 -24.26
CA ILE A 66 41.61 -9.16 -23.74
C ILE A 66 41.85 -9.86 -22.40
N ILE A 67 42.99 -10.56 -22.25
CA ILE A 67 43.36 -11.20 -20.97
C ILE A 67 43.51 -10.15 -19.87
N ASP A 68 44.11 -9.00 -20.17
CA ASP A 68 44.36 -7.92 -19.22
C ASP A 68 43.08 -7.16 -18.82
N MET A 69 42.11 -7.05 -19.74
CA MET A 69 40.75 -6.57 -19.43
C MET A 69 40.04 -7.48 -18.40
N GLY A 70 40.40 -8.76 -18.35
CA GLY A 70 39.82 -9.74 -17.45
C GLY A 70 38.58 -10.43 -18.02
N THR A 71 37.88 -11.18 -17.17
CA THR A 71 36.72 -11.96 -17.63
C THR A 71 35.50 -11.05 -17.87
N PRO A 72 34.66 -11.34 -18.89
CA PRO A 72 33.43 -10.58 -19.13
C PRO A 72 32.52 -10.46 -17.90
N THR A 73 32.46 -11.53 -17.09
CA THR A 73 31.72 -11.56 -15.83
C THR A 73 32.27 -10.55 -14.80
N LYS A 74 33.59 -10.37 -14.74
CA LYS A 74 34.22 -9.42 -13.82
C LYS A 74 33.89 -7.98 -14.22
N ILE A 75 33.97 -7.67 -15.51
CA ILE A 75 33.60 -6.35 -16.06
C ILE A 75 32.14 -6.04 -15.75
N ALA A 76 31.22 -6.96 -16.09
CA ALA A 76 29.80 -6.78 -15.82
C ALA A 76 29.48 -6.61 -14.32
N ASN A 77 30.19 -7.33 -13.45
CA ASN A 77 30.00 -7.22 -11.99
C ASN A 77 30.42 -5.87 -11.42
N GLU A 78 31.33 -5.12 -12.04
CA GLU A 78 31.67 -3.76 -11.59
C GLU A 78 30.48 -2.81 -11.75
N TYR A 79 29.70 -2.95 -12.84
CA TYR A 79 28.46 -2.19 -13.04
C TYR A 79 27.36 -2.53 -12.02
N LYS A 80 27.40 -3.73 -11.42
CA LYS A 80 26.43 -4.13 -10.37
C LYS A 80 26.74 -3.52 -9.00
N LYS A 81 27.95 -3.00 -8.78
CA LYS A 81 28.45 -2.52 -7.47
C LYS A 81 28.23 -1.03 -7.19
N ARG A 82 27.47 -0.31 -8.01
CA ARG A 82 27.32 1.15 -7.88
C ARG A 82 26.47 1.63 -6.68
N GLY A 83 25.73 0.74 -6.01
CA GLY A 83 24.87 1.09 -4.87
C GLY A 83 25.57 0.99 -3.52
N THR A 84 25.20 1.85 -2.57
CA THR A 84 25.74 1.80 -1.21
C THR A 84 25.10 0.63 -0.44
N PRO A 85 25.87 -0.37 0.01
CA PRO A 85 25.31 -1.55 0.65
C PRO A 85 24.71 -1.21 2.02
N LYS A 86 23.45 -1.60 2.22
CA LYS A 86 22.75 -1.53 3.52
C LYS A 86 21.93 -2.79 3.73
N TYR A 87 22.36 -3.65 4.66
CA TYR A 87 21.77 -4.98 4.81
C TYR A 87 21.68 -5.71 3.46
N TYR A 88 20.47 -6.09 3.02
CA TYR A 88 20.20 -6.75 1.74
C TYR A 88 19.57 -5.83 0.67
N ILE A 89 19.28 -4.55 0.99
CA ILE A 89 18.68 -3.57 0.06
C ILE A 89 19.48 -2.27 0.17
N THR A 90 20.06 -1.81 -0.93
CA THR A 90 20.87 -0.58 -0.99
C THR A 90 20.18 0.65 -0.41
N GLU A 91 20.98 1.58 0.13
CA GLU A 91 20.46 2.81 0.78
C GLU A 91 19.54 3.60 -0.15
N GLU A 92 19.88 3.63 -1.43
CA GLU A 92 19.19 4.39 -2.46
C GLU A 92 17.83 3.75 -2.79
N LEU A 93 17.72 2.42 -2.76
CA LEU A 93 16.47 1.70 -3.00
C LEU A 93 15.54 1.66 -1.77
N TRP A 94 16.06 1.88 -0.56
CA TRP A 94 15.29 1.76 0.67
C TRP A 94 14.03 2.64 0.74
N PRO A 95 14.06 3.95 0.38
CA PRO A 95 12.85 4.77 0.35
C PRO A 95 11.81 4.27 -0.66
N SER A 96 12.26 3.80 -1.82
CA SER A 96 11.39 3.22 -2.86
C SER A 96 10.75 1.92 -2.38
N TYR A 97 11.51 1.05 -1.70
CA TYR A 97 11.01 -0.18 -1.09
C TYR A 97 9.88 0.06 -0.10
N LEU A 98 10.09 0.97 0.86
CA LEU A 98 9.06 1.33 1.86
C LEU A 98 7.81 1.92 1.19
N THR A 99 8.00 2.74 0.15
CA THR A 99 6.91 3.33 -0.62
C THR A 99 6.12 2.25 -1.36
N THR A 100 6.78 1.28 -1.98
CA THR A 100 6.14 0.17 -2.69
C THR A 100 5.35 -0.72 -1.73
N ILE A 101 5.94 -1.14 -0.61
CA ILE A 101 5.23 -1.94 0.41
C ILE A 101 3.97 -1.22 0.86
N LYS A 102 4.09 0.07 1.16
CA LYS A 102 2.96 0.88 1.61
C LYS A 102 1.81 0.85 0.60
N TYR A 103 2.08 1.06 -0.69
CA TYR A 103 1.04 1.02 -1.72
C TYR A 103 0.45 -0.37 -1.92
N VAL A 104 1.29 -1.40 -2.01
CA VAL A 104 0.84 -2.78 -2.18
C VAL A 104 -0.04 -3.20 -1.01
N PHE A 105 0.36 -2.89 0.23
CA PHE A 105 -0.43 -3.15 1.42
C PHE A 105 -1.77 -2.41 1.41
N SER A 106 -1.77 -1.16 0.95
CA SER A 106 -3.00 -0.36 0.81
C SER A 106 -4.00 -1.05 -0.12
N ILE A 107 -3.52 -1.47 -1.30
CA ILE A 107 -4.35 -2.06 -2.34
C ILE A 107 -4.91 -3.39 -1.86
N ILE A 108 -4.05 -4.26 -1.30
CA ILE A 108 -4.47 -5.55 -0.74
C ILE A 108 -5.51 -5.36 0.36
N ALA A 109 -5.25 -4.44 1.31
CA ALA A 109 -6.18 -4.18 2.39
C ALA A 109 -7.54 -3.70 1.86
N ILE A 110 -7.57 -2.81 0.86
CA ILE A 110 -8.82 -2.34 0.25
C ILE A 110 -9.55 -3.50 -0.43
N VAL A 111 -8.88 -4.20 -1.35
CA VAL A 111 -9.49 -5.25 -2.17
C VAL A 111 -10.03 -6.38 -1.29
N VAL A 112 -9.21 -6.89 -0.38
CA VAL A 112 -9.61 -7.98 0.51
C VAL A 112 -10.68 -7.52 1.50
N SER A 113 -10.65 -6.28 2.00
CA SER A 113 -11.73 -5.77 2.85
C SER A 113 -13.05 -5.68 2.10
N VAL A 114 -13.06 -5.17 0.85
CA VAL A 114 -14.27 -5.10 0.03
C VAL A 114 -14.85 -6.50 -0.21
N LEU A 115 -14.02 -7.46 -0.61
CA LEU A 115 -14.45 -8.85 -0.80
C LEU A 115 -14.96 -9.47 0.50
N THR A 116 -14.30 -9.21 1.63
CA THR A 116 -14.72 -9.66 2.96
C THR A 116 -16.09 -9.09 3.31
N ILE A 117 -16.30 -7.78 3.10
CA ILE A 117 -17.59 -7.12 3.35
C ILE A 117 -18.69 -7.77 2.53
N ILE A 118 -18.45 -7.98 1.24
CA ILE A 118 -19.42 -8.62 0.34
C ILE A 118 -19.74 -10.03 0.82
N GLY A 119 -18.71 -10.86 1.05
CA GLY A 119 -18.87 -12.25 1.51
C GLY A 119 -19.60 -12.34 2.85
N THR A 120 -19.17 -11.60 3.86
CA THR A 120 -19.82 -11.55 5.16
C THR A 120 -21.27 -11.09 5.05
N THR A 121 -21.55 -10.09 4.21
CA THR A 121 -22.93 -9.58 4.03
C THR A 121 -23.81 -10.64 3.36
N VAL A 122 -23.31 -11.33 2.33
CA VAL A 122 -24.04 -12.41 1.65
C VAL A 122 -24.32 -13.55 2.62
N ASP A 123 -23.32 -14.03 3.35
CA ASP A 123 -23.50 -15.13 4.31
C ASP A 123 -24.41 -14.74 5.46
N LEU A 124 -24.36 -13.48 5.92
CA LEU A 124 -25.25 -12.96 6.94
C LEU A 124 -26.71 -13.04 6.46
N PHE A 125 -27.03 -12.54 5.27
CA PHE A 125 -28.40 -12.57 4.74
C PHE A 125 -28.86 -13.96 4.30
N ALA A 126 -27.94 -14.88 3.99
CA ALA A 126 -28.24 -16.27 3.70
C ALA A 126 -28.46 -17.14 4.96
N GLY A 127 -28.26 -16.58 6.16
CA GLY A 127 -28.31 -17.34 7.42
C GLY A 127 -27.12 -18.29 7.61
N GLY A 128 -26.02 -18.05 6.89
CA GLY A 128 -24.78 -18.82 6.97
C GLY A 128 -23.87 -18.42 8.14
N ALA A 129 -22.68 -19.02 8.17
CA ALA A 129 -21.66 -18.79 9.20
C ALA A 129 -20.86 -17.47 8.99
N TRP A 130 -21.58 -16.35 8.93
CA TRP A 130 -21.02 -15.03 8.57
C TRP A 130 -19.84 -14.57 9.44
N LEU A 131 -19.78 -14.98 10.72
CA LEU A 131 -18.65 -14.72 11.61
C LEU A 131 -17.38 -15.45 11.16
N GLU A 132 -17.51 -16.69 10.70
CA GLU A 132 -16.39 -17.46 10.16
C GLU A 132 -15.89 -16.81 8.88
N THR A 133 -16.80 -16.37 8.00
CA THR A 133 -16.46 -15.64 6.77
C THR A 133 -15.74 -14.33 7.07
N LEU A 134 -16.20 -13.57 8.08
CA LEU A 134 -15.53 -12.36 8.52
C LEU A 134 -14.11 -12.65 9.02
N PHE A 135 -13.96 -13.58 9.96
CA PHE A 135 -12.65 -13.90 10.53
C PHE A 135 -11.69 -14.51 9.51
N SER A 136 -12.21 -15.32 8.57
CA SER A 136 -11.47 -15.84 7.43
C SER A 136 -10.99 -14.70 6.51
N GLY A 137 -11.85 -13.72 6.21
CA GLY A 137 -11.49 -12.53 5.45
C GLY A 137 -10.40 -11.70 6.15
N LEU A 138 -10.51 -11.50 7.46
CA LEU A 138 -9.48 -10.83 8.27
C LEU A 138 -8.15 -11.60 8.28
N GLY A 139 -8.19 -12.92 8.46
CA GLY A 139 -7.02 -13.78 8.36
C GLY A 139 -6.39 -13.73 6.97
N SER A 140 -7.22 -13.64 5.92
CA SER A 140 -6.77 -13.51 4.55
C SER A 140 -6.01 -12.21 4.32
N ILE A 141 -6.45 -11.07 4.89
CA ILE A 141 -5.69 -9.81 4.82
C ILE A 141 -4.27 -10.03 5.34
N PHE A 142 -4.11 -10.63 6.52
CA PHE A 142 -2.79 -10.86 7.11
C PHE A 142 -1.92 -11.77 6.23
N THR A 143 -2.47 -12.87 5.72
CA THR A 143 -1.77 -13.80 4.82
C THR A 143 -1.32 -13.10 3.53
N PHE A 144 -2.20 -12.33 2.88
CA PHE A 144 -1.86 -11.62 1.65
C PHE A 144 -0.82 -10.51 1.90
N LEU A 145 -0.90 -9.80 3.03
CA LEU A 145 0.11 -8.81 3.40
C LEU A 145 1.49 -9.45 3.64
N LEU A 146 1.55 -10.60 4.31
CA LEU A 146 2.80 -11.35 4.50
C LEU A 146 3.38 -11.84 3.17
N MET A 147 2.55 -12.39 2.30
CA MET A 147 2.99 -12.85 0.97
C MET A 147 3.51 -11.69 0.11
N ALA A 148 2.80 -10.55 0.14
CA ALA A 148 3.24 -9.34 -0.54
C ALA A 148 4.54 -8.78 0.04
N PHE A 149 4.68 -8.76 1.37
CA PHE A 149 5.91 -8.36 2.05
C PHE A 149 7.08 -9.21 1.55
N ALA A 150 6.95 -10.53 1.58
CA ALA A 150 7.98 -11.45 1.14
C ALA A 150 8.32 -11.25 -0.35
N GLY A 151 7.32 -11.21 -1.22
CA GLY A 151 7.51 -11.02 -2.67
C GLY A 151 8.18 -9.70 -3.02
N VAL A 152 7.72 -8.59 -2.44
CA VAL A 152 8.32 -7.26 -2.65
C VAL A 152 9.74 -7.22 -2.08
N SER A 153 9.98 -7.80 -0.90
CA SER A 153 11.33 -7.88 -0.31
C SER A 153 12.30 -8.63 -1.22
N VAL A 154 11.93 -9.82 -1.70
CA VAL A 154 12.77 -10.62 -2.60
C VAL A 154 13.06 -9.85 -3.89
N LEU A 155 12.07 -9.19 -4.47
CA LEU A 155 12.23 -8.38 -5.67
C LEU A 155 13.21 -7.22 -5.45
N PHE A 156 13.10 -6.50 -4.33
CA PHE A 156 14.02 -5.39 -4.01
C PHE A 156 15.43 -5.86 -3.66
N VAL A 157 15.59 -7.03 -3.05
CA VAL A 157 16.90 -7.66 -2.86
C VAL A 157 17.51 -8.01 -4.21
N TRP A 158 16.73 -8.56 -5.15
CA TRP A 158 17.19 -8.83 -6.50
C TRP A 158 17.62 -7.55 -7.24
N PHE A 159 16.80 -6.49 -7.20
CA PHE A 159 17.16 -5.17 -7.75
C PHE A 159 18.44 -4.62 -7.14
N SER A 160 18.60 -4.77 -5.82
CA SER A 160 19.80 -4.33 -5.10
C SER A 160 21.05 -5.10 -5.52
N MET A 161 20.95 -6.42 -5.73
CA MET A 161 22.07 -7.26 -6.19
C MET A 161 22.45 -6.97 -7.64
N GLU A 162 21.48 -6.58 -8.47
CA GLU A 162 21.70 -6.22 -9.88
C GLU A 162 22.16 -4.76 -10.05
N GLY A 163 22.20 -4.00 -8.96
CA GLY A 163 22.69 -2.62 -8.93
C GLY A 163 21.68 -1.59 -9.44
N TYR A 164 20.37 -1.86 -9.40
CA TYR A 164 19.35 -0.88 -9.78
C TYR A 164 19.30 0.31 -8.83
N PHE A 165 19.06 1.49 -9.39
CA PHE A 165 18.73 2.71 -8.65
C PHE A 165 17.23 3.03 -8.80
N PRO A 166 16.68 3.89 -7.91
CA PRO A 166 15.29 4.32 -8.00
C PRO A 166 14.89 4.92 -9.35
N ASP A 167 15.83 5.56 -10.04
CA ASP A 167 15.55 6.23 -11.31
C ASP A 167 15.50 5.24 -12.48
N ASP A 168 16.27 4.15 -12.45
CA ASP A 168 16.15 3.09 -13.46
C ASP A 168 14.84 2.33 -13.33
N LEU A 169 14.36 2.11 -12.09
CA LEU A 169 13.04 1.52 -11.85
C LEU A 169 11.92 2.40 -12.42
N LYS A 170 12.05 3.73 -12.29
CA LYS A 170 11.10 4.67 -12.89
C LYS A 170 11.22 4.67 -14.42
N ALA A 171 12.43 4.61 -14.95
CA ALA A 171 12.68 4.55 -16.38
C ALA A 171 12.12 3.27 -17.01
N ALA A 172 12.23 2.14 -16.32
CA ALA A 172 11.65 0.87 -16.74
C ALA A 172 10.12 0.87 -16.72
N MET A 173 9.50 1.64 -15.83
CA MET A 173 8.04 1.69 -15.67
C MET A 173 7.34 2.78 -16.49
N LYS A 174 8.07 3.78 -17.02
CA LYS A 174 7.49 4.92 -17.75
C LYS A 174 7.88 4.91 -19.22
N SER A 175 6.96 5.32 -20.08
CA SER A 175 7.29 5.63 -21.48
C SER A 175 8.22 6.85 -21.54
N ARG A 176 9.12 6.92 -22.53
CA ARG A 176 10.07 8.04 -22.70
C ARG A 176 9.36 9.42 -22.70
N GLU A 177 8.14 9.47 -23.22
CA GLU A 177 7.30 10.67 -23.30
C GLU A 177 6.79 11.17 -21.93
N GLU A 178 6.52 10.25 -20.98
CA GLU A 178 6.08 10.58 -19.63
C GLU A 178 7.23 11.12 -18.76
N LEU A 179 8.45 10.61 -18.94
CA LEU A 179 9.65 11.10 -18.26
C LEU A 179 9.99 12.53 -18.67
N GLU A 180 9.86 12.86 -19.96
CA GLU A 180 10.07 14.23 -20.46
C GLU A 180 9.02 15.21 -19.94
N LYS A 181 7.74 14.83 -19.90
CA LYS A 181 6.68 15.67 -19.32
C LYS A 181 6.92 15.94 -17.84
N GLU A 182 7.39 14.94 -17.09
CA GLU A 182 7.65 15.07 -15.66
C GLU A 182 8.92 15.89 -15.38
N ARG A 183 9.97 15.78 -16.19
CA ARG A 183 11.15 16.67 -16.15
C ARG A 183 10.75 18.12 -16.39
N LYS A 184 9.99 18.39 -17.45
CA LYS A 184 9.48 19.74 -17.76
C LYS A 184 8.61 20.30 -16.62
N ARG A 185 7.77 19.47 -15.99
CA ARG A 185 7.00 19.86 -14.80
C ARG A 185 7.89 20.16 -13.59
N LYS A 186 8.89 19.34 -13.30
CA LYS A 186 9.81 19.57 -12.18
C LYS A 186 10.65 20.83 -12.39
N GLU A 187 11.09 21.08 -13.62
CA GLU A 187 11.78 22.32 -13.99
C GLU A 187 10.88 23.53 -13.82
N GLN A 188 9.62 23.46 -14.29
CA GLN A 188 8.62 24.52 -14.07
C GLN A 188 8.35 24.78 -12.59
N VAL A 189 8.19 23.73 -11.79
CA VAL A 189 7.97 23.86 -10.33
C VAL A 189 9.21 24.42 -9.65
N ALA A 190 10.42 23.97 -10.01
CA ALA A 190 11.67 24.51 -9.46
C ALA A 190 11.90 25.98 -9.85
N GLN A 191 11.47 26.37 -11.05
CA GLN A 191 11.51 27.74 -11.53
C GLN A 191 10.49 28.61 -10.78
N TYR A 192 9.28 28.10 -10.56
CA TYR A 192 8.23 28.76 -9.78
C TYR A 192 8.60 28.89 -8.28
N GLU A 193 9.21 27.87 -7.68
CA GLU A 193 9.73 27.90 -6.30
C GLU A 193 10.92 28.86 -6.14
N LYS A 194 11.76 29.00 -7.17
CA LYS A 194 12.80 30.04 -7.24
C LYS A 194 12.21 31.44 -7.31
N GLU A 195 11.13 31.64 -8.08
CA GLU A 195 10.45 32.94 -8.21
C GLU A 195 9.69 33.37 -6.95
N LEU A 196 9.10 32.41 -6.21
CA LEU A 196 8.33 32.69 -4.99
C LEU A 196 9.17 32.73 -3.71
N GLY A 197 10.44 32.31 -3.75
CA GLY A 197 11.34 32.33 -2.60
C GLY A 197 10.88 31.47 -1.41
N LYS A 198 9.91 30.56 -1.61
CA LYS A 198 9.35 29.68 -0.59
C LYS A 198 9.22 28.27 -1.14
N LYS A 199 9.82 27.29 -0.45
CA LYS A 199 9.56 25.87 -0.70
C LYS A 199 8.09 25.58 -0.43
N SER A 200 7.40 24.95 -1.38
CA SER A 200 6.04 24.45 -1.15
C SER A 200 6.10 23.38 -0.06
N VAL A 201 5.53 23.66 1.11
CA VAL A 201 5.45 22.67 2.20
C VAL A 201 4.12 21.97 2.03
N ARG A 202 4.13 20.67 1.69
CA ARG A 202 2.91 19.85 1.71
C ARG A 202 2.27 19.95 3.09
N LYS A 203 1.10 20.61 3.17
CA LYS A 203 0.27 20.70 4.36
C LYS A 203 -1.03 19.97 4.09
N MET A 204 -1.50 19.20 5.07
CA MET A 204 -2.81 18.55 4.95
C MET A 204 -3.92 19.61 4.81
N PRO A 205 -4.87 19.40 3.89
CA PRO A 205 -6.01 20.30 3.75
C PRO A 205 -6.81 20.35 5.06
N LYS A 206 -7.35 21.53 5.39
CA LYS A 206 -8.15 21.71 6.61
C LYS A 206 -9.33 20.74 6.65
N GLY A 207 -9.47 20.03 7.78
CA GLY A 207 -10.57 19.09 8.05
C GLY A 207 -10.31 17.65 7.63
N TYR A 208 -9.08 17.27 7.29
CA TYR A 208 -8.65 15.88 7.18
C TYR A 208 -7.98 15.45 8.49
N LYS A 209 -8.29 14.23 8.96
CA LYS A 209 -7.72 13.69 10.20
C LYS A 209 -6.25 13.35 9.98
N GLU A 210 -5.44 13.65 10.98
CA GLU A 210 -4.01 13.33 10.92
C GLU A 210 -3.78 11.81 10.99
N PRO A 211 -2.66 11.30 10.43
CA PRO A 211 -2.29 9.89 10.56
C PRO A 211 -2.33 9.39 12.01
N GLY A 212 -1.84 10.20 12.96
CA GLY A 212 -1.86 9.86 14.38
C GLY A 212 -3.27 9.72 14.95
N GLU A 213 -4.19 10.61 14.59
CA GLU A 213 -5.60 10.54 15.00
C GLU A 213 -6.32 9.35 14.38
N LEU A 214 -6.02 9.05 13.11
CA LEU A 214 -6.57 7.89 12.41
C LEU A 214 -6.11 6.59 13.08
N ILE A 215 -4.81 6.45 13.35
CA ILE A 215 -4.24 5.27 13.99
C ILE A 215 -4.79 5.12 15.42
N ALA A 216 -4.74 6.18 16.23
CA ALA A 216 -5.27 6.14 17.59
C ALA A 216 -6.75 5.76 17.60
N GLY A 217 -7.57 6.44 16.78
CA GLY A 217 -9.00 6.14 16.67
C GLY A 217 -9.28 4.72 16.19
N GLY A 218 -8.49 4.19 15.26
CA GLY A 218 -8.62 2.82 14.78
C GLY A 218 -8.26 1.77 15.84
N ILE A 219 -7.21 1.98 16.65
CA ILE A 219 -6.84 1.08 17.75
C ILE A 219 -7.94 1.07 18.82
N PHE A 220 -8.38 2.25 19.27
CA PHE A 220 -9.44 2.34 20.28
C PHE A 220 -10.75 1.75 19.78
N GLY A 221 -11.14 2.05 18.55
CA GLY A 221 -12.35 1.49 17.95
C GLY A 221 -12.26 -0.03 17.78
N LEU A 222 -11.09 -0.58 17.45
CA LEU A 222 -10.88 -2.03 17.42
C LEU A 222 -11.17 -2.69 18.76
N ILE A 223 -10.66 -2.13 19.87
CA ILE A 223 -10.90 -2.67 21.22
C ILE A 223 -12.41 -2.75 21.51
N PHE A 224 -13.15 -1.66 21.27
CA PHE A 224 -14.60 -1.64 21.49
C PHE A 224 -15.35 -2.59 20.56
N SER A 225 -14.94 -2.67 19.30
CA SER A 225 -15.58 -3.54 18.31
C SER A 225 -15.38 -5.03 18.62
N ILE A 226 -14.18 -5.42 19.10
CA ILE A 226 -13.90 -6.77 19.60
C ILE A 226 -14.77 -7.06 20.82
N LEU A 227 -14.92 -6.10 21.74
CA LEU A 227 -15.78 -6.26 22.92
C LEU A 227 -17.24 -6.51 22.53
N PHE A 228 -17.74 -5.85 21.47
CA PHE A 228 -19.11 -6.05 20.96
C PHE A 228 -19.32 -7.42 20.30
N VAL A 229 -18.29 -7.98 19.66
CA VAL A 229 -18.35 -9.33 19.07
C VAL A 229 -18.16 -10.41 20.13
N TRP A 230 -17.15 -10.25 20.99
CA TRP A 230 -16.75 -11.27 21.97
C TRP A 230 -17.68 -11.34 23.17
N GLN A 231 -18.27 -10.20 23.57
CA GLN A 231 -19.22 -10.08 24.68
C GLN A 231 -18.76 -10.86 25.94
N PRO A 232 -17.63 -10.50 26.57
CA PRO A 232 -17.06 -11.28 27.67
C PRO A 232 -17.91 -11.30 28.95
N PHE A 233 -18.96 -10.48 29.01
CA PHE A 233 -19.83 -10.33 30.17
C PHE A 233 -20.95 -11.38 30.18
N THR A 234 -20.59 -12.64 30.45
CA THR A 234 -21.51 -13.79 30.45
C THR A 234 -22.74 -13.57 31.32
N ALA A 235 -22.59 -12.97 32.51
CA ALA A 235 -23.70 -12.64 33.40
C ALA A 235 -24.72 -11.69 32.77
N ILE A 236 -24.26 -10.71 31.99
CA ILE A 236 -25.11 -9.74 31.29
C ILE A 236 -25.74 -10.41 30.05
N ASN A 237 -24.98 -11.24 29.33
CA ASN A 237 -25.47 -11.94 28.14
C ASN A 237 -26.62 -12.90 28.47
N VAL A 238 -26.55 -13.62 29.60
CA VAL A 238 -27.64 -14.52 30.04
C VAL A 238 -28.94 -13.75 30.33
N MET A 239 -28.84 -12.50 30.77
CA MET A 239 -30.00 -11.63 31.01
C MET A 239 -30.57 -11.02 29.72
N MET A 240 -29.85 -11.09 28.60
CA MET A 240 -30.22 -10.53 27.29
C MET A 240 -30.52 -11.60 26.24
N ILE A 241 -30.78 -12.85 26.65
CA ILE A 241 -31.11 -13.93 25.72
C ILE A 241 -32.44 -13.59 25.04
N ASP A 242 -32.34 -13.20 23.77
CA ASP A 242 -33.47 -12.98 22.89
C ASP A 242 -33.40 -14.02 21.78
N GLU A 243 -34.45 -14.82 21.64
CA GLU A 243 -34.49 -15.93 20.70
C GLU A 243 -34.68 -15.41 19.27
N GLY A 244 -33.58 -15.32 18.51
CA GLY A 244 -33.66 -14.98 17.09
C GLY A 244 -32.34 -14.53 16.48
N PHE A 245 -32.22 -14.70 15.16
CA PHE A 245 -31.06 -14.25 14.38
C PHE A 245 -30.80 -12.74 14.54
N LEU A 246 -31.86 -11.93 14.63
CA LEU A 246 -31.79 -10.48 14.85
C LEU A 246 -32.08 -10.07 16.31
N GLY A 247 -31.90 -10.98 17.27
CA GLY A 247 -31.93 -10.63 18.70
C GLY A 247 -30.84 -9.60 19.04
N PHE A 248 -31.03 -8.84 20.12
CA PHE A 248 -30.16 -7.72 20.47
C PHE A 248 -28.67 -8.07 20.56
N LEU A 249 -28.34 -9.21 21.18
CA LEU A 249 -26.95 -9.68 21.28
C LEU A 249 -26.33 -9.96 19.92
N ASN A 250 -27.10 -10.52 18.98
CA ASN A 250 -26.62 -10.79 17.63
C ASN A 250 -26.48 -9.50 16.82
N LEU A 251 -27.38 -8.53 17.00
CA LEU A 251 -27.23 -7.19 16.44
C LEU A 251 -25.96 -6.50 16.94
N LEU A 252 -25.65 -6.60 18.24
CA LEU A 252 -24.38 -6.10 18.77
C LEU A 252 -23.16 -6.77 18.12
N LYS A 253 -23.20 -8.08 17.88
CA LYS A 253 -22.13 -8.79 17.16
C LYS A 253 -22.01 -8.29 15.71
N ILE A 254 -23.13 -8.06 15.02
CA ILE A 254 -23.14 -7.52 13.66
C ILE A 254 -22.54 -6.10 13.64
N PHE A 255 -22.96 -5.22 14.55
CA PHE A 255 -22.38 -3.88 14.69
C PHE A 255 -20.88 -3.94 15.00
N GLY A 256 -20.49 -4.79 15.96
CA GLY A 256 -19.09 -5.03 16.30
C GLY A 256 -18.27 -5.47 15.10
N ALA A 257 -18.77 -6.41 14.30
CA ALA A 257 -18.11 -6.88 13.08
C ALA A 257 -17.90 -5.79 12.03
N PHE A 258 -18.95 -5.01 11.70
CA PHE A 258 -18.82 -3.89 10.77
C PHE A 258 -17.91 -2.79 11.32
N TRP A 259 -17.90 -2.57 12.64
CA TRP A 259 -16.94 -1.68 13.28
C TRP A 259 -15.51 -2.19 13.23
N ILE A 260 -15.26 -3.51 13.36
CA ILE A 260 -13.91 -4.07 13.18
C ILE A 260 -13.40 -3.69 11.79
N LEU A 261 -14.20 -3.94 10.75
CA LEU A 261 -13.86 -3.60 9.36
C LEU A 261 -13.60 -2.09 9.19
N ASN A 262 -14.47 -1.23 9.71
CA ASN A 262 -14.30 0.22 9.62
C ASN A 262 -13.02 0.69 10.33
N ASN A 263 -12.69 0.12 11.49
CA ASN A 263 -11.50 0.49 12.26
C ASN A 263 -10.20 -0.05 11.65
N ILE A 264 -10.23 -1.23 11.02
CA ILE A 264 -9.10 -1.73 10.22
C ILE A 264 -8.85 -0.81 9.03
N LEU A 265 -9.90 -0.43 8.29
CA LEU A 265 -9.76 0.52 7.21
C LEU A 265 -9.26 1.88 7.70
N GLN A 266 -9.64 2.32 8.90
CA GLN A 266 -9.12 3.53 9.51
C GLN A 266 -7.63 3.41 9.87
N LEU A 267 -7.17 2.26 10.34
CA LEU A 267 -5.75 2.00 10.62
C LEU A 267 -4.93 1.98 9.34
N VAL A 268 -5.40 1.22 8.34
CA VAL A 268 -4.78 1.18 7.01
C VAL A 268 -4.76 2.59 6.44
N GLN A 269 -5.87 3.31 6.52
CA GLN A 269 -5.93 4.71 6.12
C GLN A 269 -4.85 5.53 6.85
N GLY A 270 -4.72 5.47 8.17
CA GLY A 270 -3.69 6.22 8.91
C GLY A 270 -2.25 5.89 8.49
N ILE A 271 -1.95 4.61 8.27
CA ILE A 271 -0.63 4.14 7.78
C ILE A 271 -0.37 4.66 6.36
N VAL A 272 -1.38 4.61 5.50
CA VAL A 272 -1.29 4.91 4.07
C VAL A 272 -1.34 6.42 3.79
N VAL A 273 -2.16 7.15 4.53
CA VAL A 273 -2.51 8.56 4.31
C VAL A 273 -1.34 9.50 4.45
N ASN A 274 -0.22 9.10 5.08
CA ASN A 274 0.85 10.02 5.43
C ASN A 274 1.24 11.01 4.30
N TRP A 275 1.09 10.70 2.99
CA TRP A 275 1.41 11.65 1.92
C TRP A 275 0.62 11.54 0.59
N SER A 276 -0.55 10.89 0.50
CA SER A 276 -1.23 10.69 -0.81
C SER A 276 -2.71 11.11 -0.86
N TYR A 277 -3.01 12.04 -1.78
CA TYR A 277 -4.36 12.46 -2.20
C TYR A 277 -5.28 11.25 -2.47
N VAL A 278 -4.73 10.25 -3.18
CA VAL A 278 -5.44 9.04 -3.60
C VAL A 278 -5.94 8.24 -2.40
N GLY A 279 -5.15 8.15 -1.31
CA GLY A 279 -5.56 7.46 -0.10
C GLY A 279 -6.83 8.05 0.51
N HIS A 280 -6.88 9.36 0.71
CA HIS A 280 -8.09 10.01 1.23
C HIS A 280 -9.30 9.87 0.32
N LYS A 281 -9.10 9.98 -1.00
CA LYS A 281 -10.19 9.87 -1.98
C LYS A 281 -10.84 8.49 -1.99
N ILE A 282 -10.09 7.43 -1.67
CA ILE A 282 -10.59 6.04 -1.71
C ILE A 282 -11.10 5.60 -0.32
N PHE A 283 -10.31 5.79 0.74
CA PHE A 283 -10.67 5.26 2.06
C PHE A 283 -11.86 5.98 2.69
N MET A 284 -12.01 7.29 2.45
CA MET A 284 -13.10 8.07 3.03
C MET A 284 -14.50 7.61 2.56
N PRO A 285 -14.78 7.47 1.24
CA PRO A 285 -16.07 6.95 0.78
C PRO A 285 -16.26 5.47 1.12
N LEU A 286 -15.20 4.66 1.09
CA LEU A 286 -15.30 3.23 1.45
C LEU A 286 -15.78 3.04 2.90
N ARG A 287 -15.22 3.82 3.83
CA ARG A 287 -15.66 3.82 5.24
C ARG A 287 -17.09 4.34 5.40
N ALA A 288 -17.45 5.39 4.68
CA ALA A 288 -18.82 5.90 4.67
C ALA A 288 -19.83 4.84 4.18
N VAL A 289 -19.48 4.06 3.14
CA VAL A 289 -20.30 2.94 2.65
C VAL A 289 -20.45 1.86 3.72
N LEU A 290 -19.37 1.50 4.43
CA LEU A 290 -19.44 0.56 5.56
C LEU A 290 -20.41 1.04 6.64
N GLU A 291 -20.35 2.32 6.99
CA GLU A 291 -21.29 2.91 7.97
C GLU A 291 -22.73 2.85 7.46
N LEU A 292 -22.97 3.10 6.16
CA LEU A 292 -24.30 2.99 5.55
C LEU A 292 -24.84 1.56 5.55
N ILE A 293 -23.98 0.54 5.40
CA ILE A 293 -24.39 -0.89 5.48
C ILE A 293 -24.98 -1.22 6.87
N THR A 294 -24.63 -0.45 7.91
CA THR A 294 -25.20 -0.65 9.25
C THR A 294 -26.62 -0.11 9.42
N LEU A 295 -27.11 0.74 8.50
CA LEU A 295 -28.41 1.40 8.61
C LEU A 295 -29.61 0.45 8.66
N PRO A 296 -29.71 -0.62 7.86
CA PRO A 296 -30.82 -1.58 7.97
C PRO A 296 -30.95 -2.18 9.37
N PHE A 297 -29.84 -2.42 10.07
CA PHE A 297 -29.85 -2.94 11.44
C PHE A 297 -30.32 -1.89 12.45
N TRP A 298 -29.94 -0.62 12.26
CA TRP A 298 -30.47 0.49 13.05
C TRP A 298 -31.98 0.69 12.83
N ILE A 299 -32.43 0.60 11.58
CA ILE A 299 -33.86 0.68 11.24
C ILE A 299 -34.62 -0.50 11.85
N TYR A 300 -34.04 -1.70 11.81
CA TYR A 300 -34.64 -2.88 12.43
C TYR A 300 -34.77 -2.73 13.95
N LEU A 301 -33.75 -2.21 14.65
CA LEU A 301 -33.85 -1.85 16.07
C LEU A 301 -34.96 -0.83 16.29
N LEU A 302 -34.97 0.25 15.49
CA LEU A 302 -35.99 1.28 15.57
C LEU A 302 -37.40 0.71 15.48
N VAL A 303 -37.69 -0.16 14.50
CA VAL A 303 -39.01 -0.78 14.32
C VAL A 303 -39.39 -1.71 15.47
N ASN A 304 -38.41 -2.28 16.18
CA ASN A 304 -38.60 -3.26 17.24
C ASN A 304 -38.03 -2.76 18.59
N PRO A 305 -38.64 -1.74 19.22
CA PRO A 305 -38.15 -1.15 20.47
C PRO A 305 -38.06 -2.15 21.62
N GLN A 306 -38.86 -3.22 21.59
CA GLN A 306 -38.81 -4.31 22.58
C GLN A 306 -37.47 -5.04 22.60
N LEU A 307 -36.70 -5.04 21.52
CA LEU A 307 -35.39 -5.69 21.47
C LEU A 307 -34.34 -4.94 22.29
N PHE A 308 -34.55 -3.65 22.59
CA PHE A 308 -33.53 -2.86 23.29
C PHE A 308 -33.62 -3.08 24.82
N PRO A 309 -32.59 -3.66 25.47
CA PRO A 309 -32.61 -3.92 26.90
C PRO A 309 -32.30 -2.65 27.69
N ILE A 310 -33.07 -2.41 28.74
CA ILE A 310 -32.77 -1.40 29.76
C ILE A 310 -32.29 -2.13 31.01
N PHE A 311 -31.07 -1.82 31.44
CA PHE A 311 -30.52 -2.31 32.69
C PHE A 311 -30.98 -1.44 33.84
N TRP A 312 -31.54 -2.06 34.86
CA TRP A 312 -31.93 -1.38 36.09
C TRP A 312 -31.30 -2.09 37.29
N LEU A 313 -30.77 -1.30 38.23
CA LEU A 313 -30.27 -1.82 39.49
C LEU A 313 -31.42 -1.81 40.50
N GLU A 314 -31.91 -2.98 40.88
CA GLU A 314 -33.01 -3.07 41.82
C GLU A 314 -32.49 -2.85 43.24
N SER A 315 -32.95 -1.77 43.88
CA SER A 315 -32.42 -1.31 45.18
C SER A 315 -32.69 -2.27 46.35
N THR A 316 -33.65 -3.18 46.19
CA THR A 316 -34.08 -4.14 47.21
C THR A 316 -33.19 -5.38 47.28
N ILE A 317 -32.66 -5.83 46.14
CA ILE A 317 -31.91 -7.09 46.01
C ILE A 317 -30.44 -6.82 45.65
N GLY A 318 -30.13 -5.62 45.16
CA GLY A 318 -28.79 -5.26 44.67
C GLY A 318 -28.41 -5.99 43.38
N SER A 319 -29.37 -6.65 42.72
CA SER A 319 -29.18 -7.37 41.46
C SER A 319 -29.54 -6.50 40.27
N TRP A 320 -28.83 -6.72 39.17
CA TRP A 320 -29.18 -6.16 37.87
C TRP A 320 -30.36 -6.93 37.30
N THR A 321 -31.39 -6.21 36.87
CA THR A 321 -32.51 -6.75 36.10
C THR A 321 -32.53 -6.10 34.72
N VAL A 322 -33.02 -6.86 33.74
CA VAL A 322 -33.21 -6.37 32.36
C VAL A 322 -34.70 -6.19 32.11
N HIS A 323 -35.08 -4.98 31.72
CA HIS A 323 -36.44 -4.65 31.33
C HIS A 323 -36.48 -4.22 29.87
N HIS A 324 -37.59 -4.53 29.19
CA HIS A 324 -37.87 -3.97 27.88
C HIS A 324 -38.41 -2.55 28.01
N ILE A 325 -38.23 -1.75 26.96
CA ILE A 325 -38.83 -0.42 26.90
C ILE A 325 -40.35 -0.56 26.99
N ILE A 326 -40.97 0.14 27.94
CA ILE A 326 -42.43 0.18 28.04
C ILE A 326 -43.03 1.15 26.99
N PRO A 327 -44.24 0.90 26.47
CA PRO A 327 -44.80 1.66 25.35
C PRO A 327 -44.83 3.19 25.54
N VAL A 328 -45.00 3.67 26.78
CA VAL A 328 -45.01 5.11 27.09
C VAL A 328 -43.70 5.81 26.75
N PHE A 329 -42.57 5.09 26.70
CA PHE A 329 -41.25 5.63 26.37
C PHE A 329 -40.83 5.38 24.91
N TYR A 330 -41.68 4.76 24.09
CA TYR A 330 -41.33 4.48 22.69
C TYR A 330 -41.04 5.75 21.89
N TRP A 331 -41.73 6.86 22.17
CA TRP A 331 -41.46 8.12 21.48
C TRP A 331 -40.03 8.64 21.73
N VAL A 332 -39.49 8.47 22.96
CA VAL A 332 -38.09 8.86 23.27
C VAL A 332 -37.13 7.96 22.50
N TYR A 333 -37.40 6.66 22.50
CA TYR A 333 -36.61 5.67 21.78
C TYR A 333 -36.55 5.98 20.29
N TYR A 334 -37.71 6.21 19.65
CA TYR A 334 -37.79 6.58 18.24
C TYR A 334 -37.05 7.89 17.95
N LEU A 335 -37.20 8.91 18.81
CA LEU A 335 -36.51 10.19 18.64
C LEU A 335 -34.99 10.01 18.64
N VAL A 336 -34.45 9.30 19.63
CA VAL A 336 -33.00 9.04 19.74
C VAL A 336 -32.52 8.20 18.56
N GLY A 337 -33.22 7.13 18.21
CA GLY A 337 -32.79 6.26 17.11
C GLY A 337 -32.87 6.96 15.74
N ILE A 338 -33.88 7.81 15.50
CA ILE A 338 -33.96 8.62 14.28
C ILE A 338 -32.78 9.60 14.20
N ILE A 339 -32.41 10.24 15.32
CA ILE A 339 -31.24 11.12 15.37
C ILE A 339 -29.96 10.35 15.01
N ILE A 340 -29.78 9.13 15.54
CA ILE A 340 -28.63 8.27 15.22
C ILE A 340 -28.61 7.92 13.73
N VAL A 341 -29.74 7.47 13.17
CA VAL A 341 -29.86 7.12 11.74
C VAL A 341 -29.55 8.32 10.85
N LEU A 342 -30.11 9.50 11.16
CA LEU A 342 -29.84 10.74 10.42
C LEU A 342 -28.38 11.18 10.56
N ALA A 343 -27.78 11.00 11.74
CA ALA A 343 -26.37 11.31 11.95
C ALA A 343 -25.48 10.42 11.08
N ILE A 344 -25.68 9.09 11.11
CA ILE A 344 -24.92 8.13 10.29
C ILE A 344 -25.07 8.47 8.80
N PHE A 345 -26.31 8.67 8.35
CA PHE A 345 -26.56 9.02 6.95
C PHE A 345 -25.88 10.34 6.56
N GLY A 346 -26.03 11.38 7.39
CA GLY A 346 -25.46 12.71 7.16
C GLY A 346 -23.93 12.70 7.13
N THR A 347 -23.28 12.01 8.08
CA THR A 347 -21.82 11.91 8.14
C THR A 347 -21.28 11.11 6.95
N SER A 348 -21.93 10.01 6.57
CA SER A 348 -21.52 9.20 5.41
C SER A 348 -21.66 9.96 4.10
N VAL A 349 -22.80 10.63 3.87
CA VAL A 349 -23.01 11.44 2.66
C VAL A 349 -22.02 12.60 2.61
N HIS A 350 -21.78 13.27 3.74
CA HIS A 350 -20.79 14.35 3.82
C HIS A 350 -19.38 13.84 3.49
N ALA A 351 -18.99 12.67 4.00
CA ALA A 351 -17.70 12.05 3.73
C ALA A 351 -17.51 11.69 2.25
N ILE A 352 -18.54 11.10 1.61
CA ILE A 352 -18.53 10.79 0.18
C ILE A 352 -18.44 12.07 -0.66
N TYR A 353 -19.26 13.08 -0.36
CA TYR A 353 -19.25 14.36 -1.06
C TYR A 353 -17.88 15.05 -0.95
N LYS A 354 -17.31 15.07 0.26
CA LYS A 354 -16.00 15.66 0.51
C LYS A 354 -14.88 14.93 -0.23
N ALA A 355 -14.93 13.60 -0.29
CA ALA A 355 -13.98 12.81 -1.07
C ALA A 355 -14.11 13.07 -2.58
N ALA A 356 -15.34 13.22 -3.09
CA ALA A 356 -15.60 13.52 -4.50
C ALA A 356 -15.10 14.92 -4.91
N LYS A 357 -15.20 15.90 -4.00
CA LYS A 357 -14.75 17.28 -4.24
C LYS A 357 -13.24 17.48 -4.08
N LEU A 358 -12.54 16.56 -3.40
CA LEU A 358 -11.11 16.66 -3.14
C LEU A 358 -10.33 16.73 -4.45
N ARG A 359 -9.48 17.76 -4.60
CA ARG A 359 -8.54 17.91 -5.72
C ARG A 359 -7.10 17.71 -5.24
N GLU A 360 -6.23 17.35 -6.16
CA GLU A 360 -4.80 17.16 -5.85
C GLU A 360 -4.15 18.48 -5.36
N GLU A 361 -4.57 19.62 -5.92
CA GLU A 361 -4.16 20.97 -5.55
C GLU A 361 -4.45 21.32 -4.08
N ASP A 362 -5.50 20.74 -3.49
CA ASP A 362 -5.88 21.01 -2.10
C ASP A 362 -4.84 20.47 -1.08
N MET A 363 -3.94 19.58 -1.52
CA MET A 363 -2.84 19.01 -0.70
C MET A 363 -1.56 19.85 -0.74
N TYR A 364 -1.51 20.90 -1.58
CA TYR A 364 -0.36 21.80 -1.75
C TYR A 364 -0.78 23.23 -1.36
N GLN A 365 -0.65 23.58 -0.07
CA GLN A 365 -0.94 24.93 0.47
C GLN A 365 0.28 25.56 1.16
#